data_AF-U1PK82-F1
#
_entry.id   AF-U1PK82-F1
#
_cell.length_a   1.000
_cell.length_b   1.000
_cell.length_c   1.000
_cell.angle_alpha   90.00
_cell.angle_beta   90.00
_cell.angle_gamma   90.00
#
_symmetry.space_group_name_H-M   'P 1'
#
loop_
_entity.id
_entity.type
_entity.pdbx_description
1 polymer ?
#
loop_
_entity_poly.entity_id
_entity_poly.type
_entity_poly.pdbx_seq_one_letter_code
_entity_poly.pdbx_strand_id
1 'polypeptide(L)'
;MRCRYICDRDTVEAQWADKLNDQGVSFSTGSSVTASEYWEIIDKYDYVIDATGQPSLTHKIRNMTGDYTGDMIALNATVEGDFDEYINYPRIFFEGYVGYSWSFPKSDCSANVGIGWAGDERPDDYMSALEAAAQRNEFPVPDQNDVNIYTIPRGPSLDPEDTHIPEDNVFLIGDAAGIANRYQGEGICQGVRSAYLLSDLITDGKEEKYPTQLFSSMKPEYCLAHLMRGAWVEHENPELLASVAEAIE
;
A
#
# COMPACT_ATOMS: atom_id res chain seq x y z
N MET A 1 -6.50 -23.55 -4.41
CA MET A 1 -5.62 -22.58 -5.08
C MET A 1 -6.27 -21.21 -4.97
N ARG A 2 -5.63 -20.26 -4.27
CA ARG A 2 -6.00 -18.84 -4.38
C ARG A 2 -5.22 -18.28 -5.56
N CYS A 3 -5.90 -17.88 -6.63
CA CYS A 3 -5.27 -17.19 -7.75
C CYS A 3 -4.88 -15.78 -7.30
N ARG A 4 -3.63 -15.37 -7.56
CA ARG A 4 -3.18 -13.98 -7.46
C ARG A 4 -3.23 -13.37 -8.86
N TYR A 5 -3.46 -12.06 -8.95
CA TYR A 5 -3.57 -11.35 -10.22
C TYR A 5 -2.53 -10.22 -10.28
N ILE A 6 -1.86 -10.08 -11.41
CA ILE A 6 -1.22 -8.83 -11.80
C ILE A 6 -2.28 -8.05 -12.57
N CYS A 7 -2.66 -6.87 -12.08
CA CYS A 7 -3.70 -6.06 -12.69
C CYS A 7 -3.11 -4.81 -13.30
N ASP A 8 -3.70 -4.39 -14.41
CA ASP A 8 -3.59 -3.02 -14.86
C ASP A 8 -4.54 -2.15 -14.01
N ARG A 9 -3.96 -1.53 -12.99
CA ARG A 9 -4.69 -0.84 -11.94
C ARG A 9 -5.56 0.30 -12.49
N ASP A 10 -5.00 1.10 -13.39
CA ASP A 10 -5.67 2.25 -13.98
C ASP A 10 -6.93 1.81 -14.74
N THR A 11 -6.80 0.72 -15.50
CA THR A 11 -7.93 0.11 -16.21
C THR A 11 -8.99 -0.44 -15.26
N VAL A 12 -8.59 -1.12 -14.19
CA VAL A 12 -9.53 -1.70 -13.20
C VAL A 12 -10.28 -0.62 -12.43
N GLU A 13 -9.57 0.39 -11.93
CA GLU A 13 -10.15 1.48 -11.13
C GLU A 13 -11.07 2.37 -12.00
N ALA A 14 -10.70 2.64 -13.26
CA ALA A 14 -11.58 3.36 -14.20
C ALA A 14 -12.89 2.58 -14.46
N GLN A 15 -12.81 1.26 -14.68
CA GLN A 15 -14.01 0.44 -14.86
C GLN A 15 -14.90 0.38 -13.61
N TRP A 16 -14.32 0.45 -12.42
CA TRP A 16 -15.11 0.57 -11.19
C TRP A 16 -15.83 1.91 -11.10
N ALA A 17 -15.13 3.01 -11.41
CA ALA A 17 -15.71 4.34 -11.43
C ALA A 17 -16.90 4.45 -12.41
N ASP A 18 -16.73 3.94 -13.63
CA ASP A 18 -17.80 3.94 -14.65
C ASP A 18 -19.05 3.19 -14.15
N LYS A 19 -18.87 2.00 -13.58
CA LYS A 19 -19.98 1.18 -13.04
C LYS A 19 -20.69 1.86 -11.86
N LEU A 20 -19.95 2.56 -11.02
CA LEU A 20 -20.51 3.28 -9.87
C LEU A 20 -21.23 4.56 -10.32
N ASN A 21 -20.72 5.22 -11.35
CA ASN A 21 -21.38 6.37 -11.96
C ASN A 21 -22.75 5.98 -12.55
N ASP A 22 -22.83 4.83 -13.21
CA ASP A 22 -24.10 4.26 -13.69
C ASP A 22 -25.09 3.93 -12.55
N GLN A 23 -24.60 3.77 -11.32
CA GLN A 23 -25.40 3.56 -10.11
C GLN A 23 -25.73 4.85 -9.35
N GLY A 24 -25.33 6.02 -9.90
CA GLY A 24 -25.62 7.32 -9.32
C GLY A 24 -24.55 7.87 -8.36
N VAL A 25 -23.38 7.23 -8.27
CA VAL A 25 -22.24 7.79 -7.53
C VAL A 25 -21.65 8.96 -8.32
N SER A 26 -21.54 10.12 -7.68
CA SER A 26 -20.97 11.32 -8.30
C SER A 26 -19.46 11.35 -8.14
N PHE A 27 -18.74 11.56 -9.25
CA PHE A 27 -17.29 11.72 -9.25
C PHE A 27 -16.91 13.15 -9.62
N SER A 28 -15.97 13.73 -8.87
CA SER A 28 -15.31 15.00 -9.21
C SER A 28 -13.82 14.74 -9.36
N THR A 29 -13.30 14.84 -10.58
CA THR A 29 -11.91 14.50 -10.93
C THR A 29 -11.16 15.72 -11.46
N GLY A 30 -9.82 15.63 -11.54
CA GLY A 30 -8.98 16.69 -12.09
C GLY A 30 -8.67 17.85 -11.12
N SER A 31 -9.09 17.75 -9.86
CA SER A 31 -8.82 18.73 -8.81
C SER A 31 -8.48 18.05 -7.48
N SER A 32 -7.50 18.59 -6.77
CA SER A 32 -7.21 18.20 -5.39
C SER A 32 -8.14 18.94 -4.42
N VAL A 33 -8.51 18.29 -3.32
CA VAL A 33 -9.28 18.91 -2.23
C VAL A 33 -8.34 19.81 -1.42
N THR A 34 -8.68 21.10 -1.33
CA THR A 34 -7.99 22.09 -0.50
C THR A 34 -8.38 21.96 0.97
N ALA A 35 -7.61 22.60 1.87
CA ALA A 35 -7.93 22.59 3.29
C ALA A 35 -9.32 23.18 3.60
N SER A 36 -9.73 24.24 2.88
CA SER A 36 -11.06 24.84 3.05
C SER A 36 -12.17 23.91 2.57
N GLU A 37 -12.02 23.31 1.39
CA GLU A 37 -13.01 22.37 0.83
C GLU A 37 -13.16 21.12 1.71
N TYR A 38 -12.09 20.64 2.35
CA TYR A 38 -12.17 19.52 3.28
C TYR A 38 -13.10 19.82 4.47
N TRP A 39 -13.01 21.02 5.06
CA TRP A 39 -13.91 21.39 6.15
C TRP A 39 -15.36 21.57 5.66
N GLU A 40 -15.55 22.11 4.45
CA GLU A 40 -16.88 22.17 3.83
C GLU A 40 -17.47 20.77 3.57
N ILE A 41 -16.64 19.78 3.23
CA ILE A 41 -17.06 18.38 3.06
C ILE A 41 -17.52 17.81 4.41
N ILE A 42 -16.77 18.01 5.49
CA ILE A 42 -17.16 17.58 6.84
C ILE A 42 -18.50 18.18 7.25
N ASP A 43 -18.69 19.49 7.05
CA ASP A 43 -19.93 20.17 7.42
C ASP A 43 -21.15 19.72 6.60
N LYS A 44 -20.92 19.16 5.41
CA LYS A 44 -21.97 18.84 4.43
C LYS A 44 -22.46 17.40 4.48
N TYR A 45 -21.61 16.43 4.84
CA TYR A 45 -21.93 15.01 4.74
C TYR A 45 -21.97 14.33 6.11
N ASP A 46 -22.85 13.35 6.26
CA ASP A 46 -23.02 12.61 7.53
C ASP A 46 -21.78 11.77 7.89
N TYR A 47 -21.07 11.28 6.87
CA TYR A 47 -19.84 10.49 6.98
C TYR A 47 -18.81 10.98 5.95
N VAL A 48 -17.55 11.06 6.37
CA VAL A 48 -16.42 11.33 5.49
C VAL A 48 -15.45 10.15 5.55
N ILE A 49 -15.12 9.58 4.40
CA ILE A 49 -14.19 8.45 4.29
C ILE A 49 -12.92 8.95 3.60
N ASP A 50 -11.83 9.08 4.37
CA ASP A 50 -10.53 9.48 3.86
C ASP A 50 -9.77 8.25 3.33
N ALA A 51 -9.65 8.20 2.01
CA ALA A 51 -8.90 7.19 1.26
C ALA A 51 -7.70 7.81 0.50
N THR A 52 -7.18 8.96 0.95
CA THR A 52 -6.22 9.79 0.19
C THR A 52 -4.76 9.30 0.26
N GLY A 53 -4.54 8.10 0.78
CA GLY A 53 -3.20 7.54 0.98
C GLY A 53 -2.48 8.12 2.19
N GLN A 54 -1.18 7.85 2.32
CA GLN A 54 -0.36 8.38 3.43
C GLN A 54 0.61 9.48 2.94
N PRO A 55 0.77 10.59 3.68
CA PRO A 55 -0.08 11.00 4.80
C PRO A 55 -1.48 11.36 4.30
N SER A 56 -2.50 10.97 5.06
CA SER A 56 -3.90 11.28 4.71
C SER A 56 -4.14 12.79 4.70
N LEU A 57 -5.10 13.23 3.91
CA LEU A 57 -5.53 14.62 3.83
C LEU A 57 -6.01 15.10 5.21
N THR A 58 -6.76 14.25 5.91
CA THR A 58 -7.20 14.46 7.30
C THR A 58 -6.01 14.79 8.20
N HIS A 59 -4.96 13.96 8.18
CA HIS A 59 -3.78 14.17 9.02
C HIS A 59 -2.97 15.40 8.59
N LYS A 60 -2.86 15.66 7.28
CA LYS A 60 -2.21 16.87 6.75
C LYS A 60 -2.89 18.13 7.26
N ILE A 61 -4.21 18.20 7.17
CA ILE A 61 -4.99 19.39 7.55
C ILE A 61 -4.97 19.60 9.06
N ARG A 62 -5.01 18.52 9.84
CA ARG A 62 -4.99 18.59 11.31
C ARG A 62 -3.57 18.70 11.90
N ASN A 63 -2.52 18.74 11.07
CA ASN A 63 -1.12 18.70 11.49
C ASN A 63 -0.76 17.47 12.35
N MET A 64 -1.37 16.33 12.03
CA MET A 64 -1.23 15.04 12.71
C MET A 64 -0.33 14.06 11.95
N THR A 65 0.40 14.52 10.93
CA THR A 65 1.25 13.63 10.11
C THR A 65 2.36 12.92 10.91
N GLY A 66 2.70 13.42 12.10
CA GLY A 66 3.66 12.80 13.01
C GLY A 66 3.14 11.54 13.71
N ASP A 67 1.84 11.28 13.65
CA ASP A 67 1.20 10.11 14.27
C ASP A 67 1.49 8.84 13.45
N TYR A 68 1.81 8.99 12.17
CA TYR A 68 2.29 7.90 11.35
C TYR A 68 3.71 7.48 11.74
N THR A 69 3.87 6.20 12.04
CA THR A 69 5.14 5.56 12.37
C THR A 69 5.76 4.91 11.15
N GLY A 70 6.98 5.35 10.84
CA GLY A 70 7.86 4.71 9.88
C GLY A 70 7.41 4.75 8.42
N ASP A 71 8.40 4.70 7.55
CA ASP A 71 8.22 4.71 6.10
C ASP A 71 9.10 3.65 5.42
N MET A 72 8.69 3.31 4.22
CA MET A 72 9.43 2.62 3.18
C MET A 72 9.50 3.55 1.98
N ILE A 73 10.57 3.47 1.22
CA ILE A 73 10.67 4.16 -0.07
C ILE A 73 10.62 3.11 -1.15
N ALA A 74 9.79 3.31 -2.16
CA ALA A 74 9.64 2.41 -3.30
C ALA A 74 9.74 3.21 -4.60
N LEU A 75 10.63 2.77 -5.49
CA LEU A 75 10.72 3.25 -6.87
C LEU A 75 10.03 2.23 -7.77
N ASN A 76 9.19 2.72 -8.68
CA ASN A 76 8.36 1.87 -9.51
C ASN A 76 8.20 2.45 -10.91
N ALA A 77 8.36 1.62 -11.94
CA ALA A 77 8.16 2.00 -13.33
C ALA A 77 7.45 0.89 -14.11
N THR A 78 6.84 1.26 -15.22
CA THR A 78 6.49 0.30 -16.28
C THR A 78 7.60 0.33 -17.31
N VAL A 79 8.07 -0.85 -17.73
CA VAL A 79 9.11 -0.99 -18.74
C VAL A 79 8.65 -1.91 -19.86
N GLU A 80 9.15 -1.64 -21.06
CA GLU A 80 9.00 -2.52 -22.22
C GLU A 80 10.20 -3.46 -22.32
N GLY A 81 9.98 -4.71 -22.71
CA GLY A 81 11.00 -5.75 -22.77
C GLY A 81 10.45 -7.08 -23.30
N ASP A 82 11.21 -8.15 -23.12
CA ASP A 82 10.75 -9.51 -23.36
C ASP A 82 10.57 -10.23 -22.02
N PHE A 83 9.34 -10.61 -21.72
CA PHE A 83 8.93 -11.22 -20.46
C PHE A 83 8.25 -12.58 -20.65
N ASP A 84 8.29 -13.14 -21.86
CA ASP A 84 7.61 -14.40 -22.21
C ASP A 84 8.00 -15.56 -21.30
N GLU A 85 9.29 -15.63 -20.93
CA GLU A 85 9.83 -16.71 -20.12
C GLU A 85 9.17 -16.81 -18.72
N TYR A 86 8.74 -15.67 -18.17
CA TYR A 86 8.23 -15.60 -16.79
C TYR A 86 6.93 -14.81 -16.64
N ILE A 87 6.15 -14.66 -17.72
CA ILE A 87 4.88 -13.94 -17.74
C ILE A 87 3.89 -14.38 -16.64
N ASN A 88 3.92 -15.65 -16.25
CA ASN A 88 3.06 -16.22 -15.20
C ASN A 88 3.73 -16.30 -13.82
N TYR A 89 4.97 -15.81 -13.68
CA TYR A 89 5.81 -15.95 -12.50
C TYR A 89 6.36 -14.58 -12.07
N PRO A 90 5.59 -13.77 -11.33
CA PRO A 90 6.11 -12.53 -10.77
C PRO A 90 7.36 -12.79 -9.93
N ARG A 91 8.41 -12.01 -10.18
CA ARG A 91 9.73 -12.19 -9.56
C ARG A 91 9.93 -11.16 -8.45
N ILE A 92 10.38 -11.64 -7.29
CA ILE A 92 10.84 -10.82 -6.17
C ILE A 92 12.29 -11.20 -5.91
N PHE A 93 13.17 -10.20 -5.80
CA PHE A 93 14.59 -10.39 -5.57
C PHE A 93 14.98 -9.83 -4.22
N PHE A 94 15.52 -10.67 -3.33
CA PHE A 94 16.05 -10.23 -2.05
C PHE A 94 17.46 -9.65 -2.24
N GLU A 95 17.62 -8.37 -1.95
CA GLU A 95 18.79 -7.57 -2.32
C GLU A 95 19.85 -7.47 -1.19
N GLY A 96 19.72 -8.27 -0.14
CA GLY A 96 20.64 -8.25 1.01
C GLY A 96 20.49 -7.04 1.94
N TYR A 97 19.47 -6.21 1.75
CA TYR A 97 19.03 -5.18 2.69
C TYR A 97 17.57 -5.43 3.11
N VAL A 98 17.06 -4.64 4.06
CA VAL A 98 15.65 -4.72 4.49
C VAL A 98 14.75 -4.12 3.40
N GLY A 99 14.30 -4.96 2.47
CA GLY A 99 13.52 -4.60 1.29
C GLY A 99 13.76 -5.57 0.13
N TYR A 100 13.30 -5.24 -1.07
CA TYR A 100 13.46 -6.09 -2.26
C TYR A 100 13.27 -5.29 -3.55
N SER A 101 13.73 -5.85 -4.66
CA SER A 101 13.33 -5.42 -6.00
C SER A 101 12.34 -6.42 -6.61
N TRP A 102 11.61 -5.99 -7.64
CA TRP A 102 10.61 -6.83 -8.28
C TRP A 102 10.56 -6.64 -9.80
N SER A 103 10.04 -7.68 -10.46
CA SER A 103 9.62 -7.64 -11.86
C SER A 103 8.33 -8.45 -12.01
N PHE A 104 7.24 -7.73 -12.26
CA PHE A 104 5.88 -8.25 -12.36
C PHE A 104 5.37 -8.03 -13.79
N PRO A 105 5.42 -9.06 -14.65
CA PRO A 105 4.95 -8.96 -16.03
C PRO A 105 3.46 -8.58 -16.11
N LYS A 106 3.15 -7.55 -16.91
CA LYS A 106 1.78 -7.16 -17.26
C LYS A 106 1.35 -7.80 -18.59
N SER A 107 2.31 -7.95 -19.51
CA SER A 107 2.19 -8.71 -20.76
C SER A 107 3.54 -9.36 -21.11
N ASP A 108 3.56 -10.12 -22.21
CA ASP A 108 4.78 -10.61 -22.87
C ASP A 108 5.81 -9.49 -23.15
N CYS A 109 5.31 -8.28 -23.46
CA CYS A 109 6.14 -7.14 -23.84
C CYS A 109 6.31 -6.06 -22.75
N SER A 110 5.56 -6.11 -21.65
CA SER A 110 5.60 -5.07 -20.60
C SER A 110 5.61 -5.64 -19.18
N ALA A 111 6.34 -4.99 -18.28
CA ALA A 111 6.38 -5.36 -16.87
C ALA A 111 6.37 -4.13 -15.97
N ASN A 112 5.83 -4.31 -14.77
CA ASN A 112 6.07 -3.41 -13.67
C ASN A 112 7.34 -3.84 -12.94
N VAL A 113 8.30 -2.93 -12.83
CA VAL A 113 9.57 -3.18 -12.15
C VAL A 113 9.83 -2.12 -11.10
N GLY A 114 10.60 -2.47 -10.09
CA GLY A 114 10.92 -1.52 -9.04
C GLY A 114 11.80 -2.07 -7.96
N ILE A 115 12.06 -1.21 -6.98
CA ILE A 115 12.92 -1.47 -5.84
C ILE A 115 12.36 -0.73 -4.62
N GLY A 116 12.42 -1.35 -3.43
CA GLY A 116 11.90 -0.74 -2.23
C GLY A 116 12.72 -1.05 -0.98
N TRP A 117 12.89 -0.04 -0.13
CA TRP A 117 13.63 -0.09 1.12
C TRP A 117 12.70 0.13 2.31
N ALA A 118 12.69 -0.82 3.24
CA ALA A 118 11.95 -0.76 4.50
C ALA A 118 12.85 -0.53 5.73
N GLY A 119 14.16 -0.52 5.56
CA GLY A 119 15.15 -0.23 6.60
C GLY A 119 15.35 1.28 6.85
N ASP A 120 16.09 1.58 7.92
CA ASP A 120 16.59 2.94 8.18
C ASP A 120 17.85 3.22 7.34
N GLU A 121 18.57 2.17 6.94
CA GLU A 121 19.64 2.23 5.95
C GLU A 121 19.05 2.31 4.54
N ARG A 122 19.39 3.39 3.83
CA ARG A 122 18.90 3.71 2.50
C ARG A 122 20.04 4.21 1.62
N PRO A 123 20.02 3.97 0.31
CA PRO A 123 21.01 4.53 -0.58
C PRO A 123 20.85 6.06 -0.69
N ASP A 124 21.97 6.75 -0.85
CA ASP A 124 21.98 8.21 -1.10
C ASP A 124 21.37 8.59 -2.46
N ASP A 125 21.42 7.66 -3.42
CA ASP A 125 20.88 7.80 -4.77
C ASP A 125 19.98 6.60 -5.11
N TYR A 126 18.66 6.83 -5.01
CA TYR A 126 17.65 5.80 -5.29
C TYR A 126 17.63 5.38 -6.76
N MET A 127 17.93 6.28 -7.69
CA MET A 127 17.89 5.99 -9.12
C MET A 127 19.06 5.09 -9.51
N SER A 128 20.27 5.43 -9.06
CA SER A 128 21.44 4.57 -9.24
C SER A 128 21.22 3.17 -8.63
N ALA A 129 20.53 3.08 -7.49
CA ALA A 129 20.22 1.80 -6.87
C ALA A 129 19.20 0.97 -7.68
N LEU A 130 18.18 1.61 -8.27
CA LEU A 130 17.25 0.96 -9.20
C LEU A 130 17.95 0.46 -10.46
N GLU A 131 18.81 1.28 -11.08
CA GLU A 131 19.58 0.90 -12.26
C GLU A 131 20.48 -0.31 -11.97
N ALA A 132 21.16 -0.31 -10.82
CA ALA A 132 22.01 -1.42 -10.41
C ALA A 132 21.22 -2.71 -10.15
N ALA A 133 20.01 -2.62 -9.58
CA ALA A 133 19.13 -3.76 -9.39
C ALA A 133 18.58 -4.29 -10.72
N ALA A 134 18.20 -3.42 -11.65
CA ALA A 134 17.77 -3.80 -12.99
C ALA A 134 18.86 -4.59 -13.73
N GLN A 135 20.10 -4.11 -13.67
CA GLN A 135 21.25 -4.80 -14.27
C GLN A 135 21.55 -6.15 -13.60
N ARG A 136 21.51 -6.23 -12.26
CA ARG A 136 21.75 -7.49 -11.53
C ARG A 136 20.68 -8.56 -11.79
N ASN A 137 19.42 -8.15 -11.86
CA ASN A 137 18.27 -9.05 -11.92
C ASN A 137 17.73 -9.25 -13.34
N GLU A 138 18.42 -8.68 -14.33
CA GLU A 138 18.13 -8.86 -15.75
C GLU A 138 16.69 -8.46 -16.12
N PHE A 139 16.27 -7.28 -15.65
CA PHE A 139 15.07 -6.61 -16.16
C PHE A 139 15.45 -5.26 -16.78
N PRO A 140 14.67 -4.72 -17.74
CA PRO A 140 15.00 -3.47 -18.40
C PRO A 140 15.19 -2.31 -17.42
N VAL A 141 16.25 -1.53 -17.63
CA VAL A 141 16.51 -0.33 -16.84
C VAL A 141 15.43 0.71 -17.16
N PRO A 142 14.63 1.18 -16.17
CA PRO A 142 13.60 2.18 -16.41
C PRO A 142 14.17 3.53 -16.86
N ASP A 143 13.45 4.24 -17.72
CA ASP A 143 13.73 5.66 -17.94
C ASP A 143 13.44 6.44 -16.64
N GLN A 144 14.37 7.30 -16.24
CA GLN A 144 14.24 8.06 -15.00
C GLN A 144 12.98 8.92 -14.96
N ASN A 145 12.48 9.39 -16.10
CA ASN A 145 11.26 10.20 -16.19
C ASN A 145 9.98 9.39 -15.95
N ASP A 146 10.04 8.07 -16.09
CA ASP A 146 8.90 7.17 -15.93
C ASP A 146 8.88 6.50 -14.54
N VAL A 147 9.88 6.79 -13.70
CA VAL A 147 9.99 6.26 -12.34
C VAL A 147 9.15 7.08 -11.37
N ASN A 148 8.21 6.41 -10.74
CA ASN A 148 7.43 6.95 -9.64
C ASN A 148 8.11 6.60 -8.32
N ILE A 149 8.27 7.60 -7.45
CA ILE A 149 8.78 7.42 -6.09
C ILE A 149 7.61 7.48 -5.12
N TYR A 150 7.41 6.41 -4.38
CA TYR A 150 6.39 6.29 -3.36
C TYR A 150 7.02 6.19 -1.98
N THR A 151 6.43 6.89 -1.02
CA THR A 151 6.68 6.67 0.40
C THR A 151 5.55 5.79 0.92
N ILE A 152 5.84 4.51 1.17
CA ILE A 152 4.86 3.53 1.65
C ILE A 152 4.98 3.43 3.16
N PRO A 153 3.90 3.48 3.95
CA PRO A 153 3.98 3.30 5.39
C PRO A 153 4.60 1.98 5.87
N ARG A 154 5.16 2.00 7.08
CA ARG A 154 5.37 0.78 7.87
C ARG A 154 4.06 0.41 8.60
N GLY A 155 3.20 -0.40 7.99
CA GLY A 155 1.96 -0.85 8.65
C GLY A 155 2.18 -1.78 9.87
N PRO A 156 1.36 -1.68 10.95
CA PRO A 156 0.42 -0.59 11.24
C PRO A 156 1.21 0.68 11.52
N SER A 157 1.04 1.69 10.67
CA SER A 157 1.74 2.97 10.83
C SER A 157 0.93 3.92 11.69
N LEU A 158 -0.36 3.69 11.89
CA LEU A 158 -1.24 4.55 12.66
C LEU A 158 -1.81 3.79 13.86
N ASP A 159 -2.03 4.49 14.99
CA ASP A 159 -2.78 3.91 16.10
C ASP A 159 -4.20 3.58 15.61
N PRO A 160 -4.73 2.37 15.90
CA PRO A 160 -6.10 2.03 15.54
C PRO A 160 -7.13 3.09 15.93
N GLU A 161 -6.98 3.71 17.09
CA GLU A 161 -7.93 4.73 17.57
C GLU A 161 -7.94 5.98 16.68
N ASP A 162 -6.83 6.29 16.00
CA ASP A 162 -6.70 7.44 15.08
C ASP A 162 -7.29 7.16 13.69
N THR A 163 -7.82 5.95 13.45
CA THR A 163 -8.51 5.61 12.19
C THR A 163 -9.94 6.16 12.12
N HIS A 164 -10.44 6.79 13.20
CA HIS A 164 -11.75 7.42 13.27
C HIS A 164 -11.66 8.72 14.08
N ILE A 165 -12.25 9.80 13.58
CA ILE A 165 -12.41 11.08 14.28
C ILE A 165 -13.89 11.24 14.62
N PRO A 166 -14.31 10.87 15.85
CA PRO A 166 -15.72 10.79 16.21
C PRO A 166 -16.46 12.13 16.16
N GLU A 167 -15.77 13.24 16.41
CA GLU A 167 -16.40 14.57 16.44
C GLU A 167 -16.90 15.01 15.06
N ASP A 168 -16.24 14.52 14.01
CA ASP A 168 -16.44 14.94 12.62
C ASP A 168 -16.90 13.78 11.71
N ASN A 169 -17.19 12.59 12.28
CA ASN A 169 -17.51 11.34 11.57
C ASN A 169 -16.55 11.05 10.40
N VAL A 170 -15.25 11.28 10.61
CA VAL A 170 -14.22 11.01 9.60
C VAL A 170 -13.59 9.65 9.87
N PHE A 171 -13.64 8.76 8.89
CA PHE A 171 -13.05 7.43 8.94
C PHE A 171 -11.91 7.31 7.94
N LEU A 172 -10.82 6.66 8.32
CA LEU A 172 -9.67 6.42 7.45
C LEU A 172 -9.71 4.98 6.94
N ILE A 173 -9.42 4.78 5.65
CA ILE A 173 -9.34 3.46 5.03
C ILE A 173 -8.03 3.30 4.24
N GLY A 174 -7.63 2.05 3.97
CA GLY A 174 -6.43 1.74 3.18
C GLY A 174 -5.17 2.41 3.72
N ASP A 175 -4.33 2.94 2.83
CA ASP A 175 -3.06 3.54 3.22
C ASP A 175 -3.23 4.74 4.17
N ALA A 176 -4.36 5.46 4.08
CA ALA A 176 -4.69 6.52 5.05
C ALA A 176 -4.87 5.96 6.47
N ALA A 177 -5.43 4.75 6.61
CA ALA A 177 -5.53 4.05 7.90
C ALA A 177 -4.22 3.39 8.36
N GLY A 178 -3.16 3.46 7.57
CA GLY A 178 -1.86 2.90 7.92
C GLY A 178 -1.81 1.36 7.95
N ILE A 179 -2.73 0.67 7.25
CA ILE A 179 -2.91 -0.80 7.34
C ILE A 179 -2.21 -1.61 6.24
N ALA A 180 -1.35 -0.99 5.43
CA ALA A 180 -0.62 -1.69 4.36
C ALA A 180 0.30 -2.79 4.94
N ASN A 181 0.38 -3.96 4.29
CA ASN A 181 1.15 -5.09 4.83
C ASN A 181 2.66 -4.90 4.67
N ARG A 182 3.38 -4.99 5.79
CA ARG A 182 4.83 -4.78 5.98
C ARG A 182 5.76 -5.78 5.28
N TYR A 183 5.32 -7.02 4.99
CA TYR A 183 6.21 -8.06 4.44
C TYR A 183 6.16 -8.12 2.91
N GLN A 184 4.96 -8.02 2.33
CA GLN A 184 4.74 -8.20 0.90
C GLN A 184 4.52 -6.86 0.16
N GLY A 185 4.47 -5.73 0.88
CA GLY A 185 4.12 -4.43 0.29
C GLY A 185 2.69 -4.36 -0.24
N GLU A 186 1.81 -5.30 0.14
CA GLU A 186 0.43 -5.38 -0.35
C GLU A 186 -0.48 -4.41 0.42
N GLY A 187 -0.90 -3.31 -0.24
CA GLY A 187 -1.86 -2.33 0.29
C GLY A 187 -3.28 -2.43 -0.28
N ILE A 188 -3.42 -2.85 -1.56
CA ILE A 188 -4.71 -2.87 -2.27
C ILE A 188 -5.77 -3.71 -1.56
N CYS A 189 -5.44 -4.97 -1.25
CA CYS A 189 -6.37 -5.88 -0.60
C CYS A 189 -6.83 -5.35 0.76
N GLN A 190 -5.92 -4.71 1.51
CA GLN A 190 -6.24 -4.14 2.82
C GLN A 190 -7.10 -2.88 2.69
N GLY A 191 -6.82 -2.02 1.70
CA GLY A 191 -7.70 -0.90 1.34
C GLY A 191 -9.12 -1.36 1.06
N VAL A 192 -9.29 -2.33 0.17
CA VAL A 192 -10.61 -2.88 -0.16
C VAL A 192 -11.27 -3.49 1.08
N ARG A 193 -10.57 -4.34 1.85
CA ARG A 193 -11.12 -4.97 3.06
C ARG A 193 -11.58 -3.95 4.10
N SER A 194 -10.80 -2.90 4.33
CA SER A 194 -11.16 -1.83 5.27
C SER A 194 -12.41 -1.06 4.83
N ALA A 195 -12.56 -0.81 3.52
CA ALA A 195 -13.75 -0.18 2.97
C ALA A 195 -15.01 -1.04 3.17
N TYR A 196 -14.93 -2.35 2.89
CA TYR A 196 -16.04 -3.28 3.12
C TYR A 196 -16.41 -3.35 4.61
N LEU A 197 -15.42 -3.50 5.50
CA LEU A 197 -15.65 -3.53 6.93
C LEU A 197 -16.36 -2.26 7.42
N LEU A 198 -15.87 -1.09 7.01
CA LEU A 198 -16.50 0.18 7.38
C LEU A 198 -17.94 0.28 6.85
N SER A 199 -18.16 -0.08 5.59
CA SER A 199 -19.48 -0.08 4.96
C SER A 199 -20.48 -0.96 5.71
N ASP A 200 -20.08 -2.17 6.10
CA ASP A 200 -20.91 -3.09 6.86
C ASP A 200 -21.26 -2.50 8.24
N LEU A 201 -20.29 -1.89 8.92
CA LEU A 201 -20.50 -1.28 10.23
C LEU A 201 -21.40 -0.05 10.19
N ILE A 202 -21.24 0.83 9.20
CA ILE A 202 -22.12 1.98 8.98
C ILE A 202 -23.55 1.50 8.71
N THR A 203 -23.72 0.49 7.85
CA THR A 203 -25.05 -0.07 7.54
C THR A 203 -25.75 -0.65 8.77
N ASP A 204 -24.97 -1.21 9.69
CA ASP A 204 -25.44 -1.78 10.94
C ASP A 204 -25.62 -0.78 12.10
N GLY A 205 -25.21 0.49 11.91
CA GLY A 205 -25.15 1.50 12.99
C GLY A 205 -24.17 1.12 14.11
N LYS A 206 -23.01 0.58 13.71
CA LYS A 206 -21.92 0.09 14.59
C LYS A 206 -20.56 0.65 14.18
N GLU A 207 -20.55 1.76 13.45
CA GLU A 207 -19.35 2.41 12.92
C GLU A 207 -18.35 2.79 14.03
N GLU A 208 -18.80 3.01 15.26
CA GLU A 208 -17.94 3.26 16.42
C GLU A 208 -16.98 2.10 16.72
N LYS A 209 -17.29 0.89 16.24
CA LYS A 209 -16.45 -0.30 16.42
C LYS A 209 -15.38 -0.44 15.35
N TYR A 210 -15.37 0.44 14.34
CA TYR A 210 -14.46 0.33 13.20
C TYR A 210 -12.99 0.29 13.62
N PRO A 211 -12.46 1.20 14.47
CA PRO A 211 -11.09 1.14 14.97
C PRO A 211 -10.68 -0.24 15.51
N THR A 212 -11.46 -0.75 16.46
CA THR A 212 -11.16 -2.02 17.14
C THR A 212 -11.31 -3.22 16.21
N GLN A 213 -12.32 -3.24 15.33
CA GLN A 213 -12.54 -4.35 14.40
C GLN A 213 -11.51 -4.36 13.27
N LEU A 214 -11.14 -3.20 12.74
CA LEU A 214 -10.09 -3.08 11.74
C LEU A 214 -8.77 -3.62 12.31
N PHE A 215 -8.37 -3.16 13.49
CA PHE A 215 -7.17 -3.66 14.15
C PHE A 215 -7.21 -5.18 14.38
N SER A 216 -8.34 -5.69 14.89
CA SER A 216 -8.50 -7.12 15.14
C SER A 216 -8.39 -7.95 13.86
N SER A 217 -8.90 -7.43 12.75
CA SER A 217 -8.84 -8.09 11.44
C SER A 217 -7.43 -8.15 10.86
N MET A 218 -6.55 -7.20 11.23
CA MET A 218 -5.16 -7.10 10.73
C MET A 218 -4.12 -7.65 11.70
N LYS A 219 -4.52 -7.96 12.95
CA LYS A 219 -3.64 -8.44 14.00
C LYS A 219 -2.80 -9.67 13.60
N PRO A 220 -3.33 -10.70 12.92
CA PRO A 220 -2.53 -11.83 12.47
C PRO A 220 -1.38 -11.41 11.54
N GLU A 221 -1.67 -10.53 10.58
CA GLU A 221 -0.71 -9.98 9.63
C GLU A 221 0.36 -9.14 10.34
N TYR A 222 -0.03 -8.36 11.36
CA TYR A 222 0.91 -7.59 12.17
C TYR A 222 1.85 -8.47 13.00
N CYS A 223 1.31 -9.53 13.60
CA CYS A 223 2.13 -10.51 14.34
C CYS A 223 3.11 -11.22 13.40
N LEU A 224 2.66 -11.66 12.23
CA LEU A 224 3.52 -12.25 11.20
C LEU A 224 4.64 -11.29 10.79
N ALA A 225 4.28 -10.05 10.45
CA ALA A 225 5.23 -9.03 10.07
C ALA A 225 6.28 -8.74 11.16
N HIS A 226 5.85 -8.72 12.43
CA HIS A 226 6.75 -8.54 13.56
C HIS A 226 7.74 -9.70 13.72
N LEU A 227 7.25 -10.95 13.63
CA LEU A 227 8.08 -12.15 13.72
C LEU A 227 9.10 -12.24 12.57
N MET A 228 8.65 -12.02 11.33
CA MET A 228 9.51 -12.01 10.15
C MET A 228 10.59 -10.93 10.25
N ARG A 229 10.24 -9.75 10.76
CA ARG A 229 11.22 -8.69 11.00
C ARG A 229 12.23 -9.08 12.08
N GLY A 230 11.80 -9.67 13.19
CA GLY A 230 12.72 -10.15 14.22
C GLY A 230 13.73 -11.16 13.66
N ALA A 231 13.24 -12.15 12.90
CA ALA A 231 14.10 -13.15 12.26
C ALA A 231 15.11 -12.54 11.26
N TRP A 232 14.68 -11.53 10.50
CA TRP A 232 15.51 -10.90 9.47
C TRP A 232 16.48 -9.84 10.02
N VAL A 233 15.97 -8.91 10.82
CA VAL A 233 16.70 -7.72 11.30
C VAL A 233 17.57 -8.03 12.52
N GLU A 234 17.16 -8.94 13.39
CA GLU A 234 17.92 -9.21 14.63
C GLU A 234 18.93 -10.37 14.47
N HIS A 235 18.73 -11.23 13.47
CA HIS A 235 19.54 -12.44 13.32
C HIS A 235 20.20 -12.62 11.96
N GLU A 236 19.84 -11.83 10.94
CA GLU A 236 20.33 -11.95 9.55
C GLU A 236 20.37 -13.41 9.06
N ASN A 237 19.46 -14.25 9.57
CA ASN A 237 19.54 -15.70 9.40
C ASN A 237 18.53 -16.15 8.33
N PRO A 238 18.98 -16.43 7.10
CA PRO A 238 18.07 -16.82 6.02
C PRO A 238 17.39 -18.17 6.26
N GLU A 239 18.01 -19.10 7.00
CA GLU A 239 17.39 -20.39 7.35
C GLU A 239 16.26 -20.21 8.38
N LEU A 240 16.43 -19.27 9.33
CA LEU A 240 15.39 -18.92 10.29
C LEU A 240 14.20 -18.27 9.58
N LEU A 241 14.46 -17.35 8.63
CA LEU A 241 13.40 -16.74 7.83
C LEU A 241 12.62 -17.82 7.04
N ALA A 242 13.33 -18.73 6.36
CA ALA A 242 12.71 -19.82 5.62
C ALA A 242 11.86 -20.72 6.53
N SER A 243 12.37 -21.07 7.71
CA SER A 243 11.66 -21.90 8.69
C SER A 243 10.40 -21.21 9.23
N VAL A 244 10.43 -19.89 9.46
CA VAL A 244 9.25 -19.11 9.88
C VAL A 244 8.24 -19.02 8.74
N ALA A 245 8.69 -18.82 7.50
CA ALA A 245 7.80 -18.80 6.33
C ALA A 245 7.09 -20.15 6.11
N GLU A 246 7.83 -21.27 6.20
CA GLU A 246 7.29 -22.63 6.07
C GLU A 246 6.31 -22.99 7.19
N ALA A 247 6.50 -22.46 8.41
CA ALA A 247 5.61 -22.74 9.53
C ALA A 247 4.24 -22.04 9.43
N ILE A 248 4.06 -21.13 8.47
CA ILE A 248 2.90 -20.24 8.34
C ILE A 248 2.09 -20.52 7.07
N GLU A 249 2.60 -21.38 6.16
CA GLU A 249 1.82 -22.02 5.08
C GLU A 249 0.90 -23.14 5.61
#